data_AF-A0A8S3ARL1-F1
#
_entry.id   AF-A0A8S3ARL1-F1
#
_cell.length_a   1.000
_cell.length_b   1.000
_cell.length_c   1.000
_cell.angle_alpha   90.00
_cell.angle_beta   90.00
_cell.angle_gamma   90.00
#
_symmetry.space_group_name_H-M   'P 1'
#
loop_
_entity.id
_entity.type
_entity.pdbx_description
1 polymer ?
#
loop_
_entity_poly.entity_id
_entity_poly.type
_entity_poly.pdbx_seq_one_letter_code
_entity_poly.pdbx_strand_id
1 'polypeptide(L)' 'MLRLKQTLFPVLFLTQGDKGDWPQYLDIRTWSIDVGLCFIVAEHLSGLAAPALDILANKDFVKHVKENGKLLFIWGDE' A
#
# COMPACT_ATOMS: atom_id res chain seq x y z
N MET A 1 9.19 -2.62 15.13
CA MET A 1 10.30 -1.63 15.23
C MET A 1 10.09 -0.42 14.31
N LEU A 2 9.66 -0.62 13.05
CA LEU A 2 9.43 0.46 12.08
C LEU A 2 8.42 1.52 12.54
N ARG A 3 7.38 1.12 13.28
CA ARG A 3 6.39 2.05 13.89
C ARG A 3 7.02 3.25 14.60
N LEU A 4 8.13 3.02 15.33
CA LEU A 4 8.80 4.04 16.15
C LEU A 4 9.75 4.94 15.35
N LYS A 5 9.97 4.67 14.06
CA LYS A 5 10.87 5.45 13.19
C LYS A 5 10.12 6.47 12.33
N GLN A 6 8.81 6.59 12.49
CA GLN A 6 7.93 7.39 11.63
C GLN A 6 7.80 8.86 12.04
N THR A 7 8.54 9.31 13.07
CA THR A 7 8.44 10.68 13.61
C THR A 7 9.08 11.74 12.69
N LEU A 8 10.08 11.33 11.90
CA LEU A 8 10.80 12.22 10.97
C LEU A 8 10.36 12.02 9.52
N PHE A 9 10.14 10.76 9.12
CA PHE A 9 9.75 10.41 7.76
C PHE A 9 8.60 9.38 7.80
N PRO A 10 7.58 9.53 6.95
CA PRO A 10 6.54 8.51 6.85
C PRO A 10 7.14 7.20 6.36
N VAL A 11 6.77 6.08 6.99
CA VAL A 11 7.12 4.75 6.47
C VAL A 11 5.93 4.21 5.70
N LEU A 12 6.19 3.89 4.45
CA LEU A 12 5.19 3.34 3.54
C LEU A 12 5.50 1.87 3.28
N PHE A 13 4.45 1.05 3.18
CA PHE A 13 4.56 -0.33 2.76
C PHE A 13 4.33 -0.44 1.25
N LEU A 14 5.31 -1.00 0.53
CA LEU A 14 5.22 -1.18 -0.91
C LEU A 14 4.41 -2.43 -1.23
N THR A 15 3.34 -2.28 -2.01
CA THR A 15 2.56 -3.39 -2.58
C THR A 15 2.71 -3.40 -4.10
N GLN A 16 2.74 -4.61 -4.68
CA GLN A 16 2.70 -4.81 -6.13
C GLN A 16 1.29 -4.77 -6.69
N GLY A 17 0.27 -4.79 -5.83
CA GLY A 17 -1.12 -4.92 -6.26
C GLY A 17 -1.38 -6.24 -6.99
N ASP A 18 -2.64 -6.41 -7.41
CA ASP A 18 -3.05 -7.61 -8.13
C ASP A 18 -2.79 -7.46 -9.64
N LYS A 19 -2.57 -6.23 -10.12
CA LYS A 19 -2.44 -5.90 -11.53
C LYS A 19 -1.03 -5.44 -11.88
N GLY A 20 -0.37 -6.22 -12.72
CA GLY A 20 0.88 -5.83 -13.37
C GLY A 20 1.61 -7.05 -13.93
N ASP A 21 2.46 -6.81 -14.92
CA ASP A 21 3.29 -7.85 -15.55
C ASP A 21 4.58 -8.13 -14.76
N TRP A 22 4.63 -7.70 -13.50
CA TRP A 22 5.81 -7.83 -12.65
C TRP A 22 5.87 -9.21 -11.98
N PRO A 23 7.05 -9.82 -11.83
CA PRO A 23 7.19 -11.01 -11.03
C PRO A 23 6.72 -10.76 -9.60
N GLN A 24 5.85 -11.64 -9.11
CA GLN A 24 5.28 -11.55 -7.77
C GLN A 24 6.37 -11.65 -6.71
N TYR A 25 6.37 -10.74 -5.74
CA TYR A 25 7.27 -10.78 -4.60
C TYR A 25 7.03 -12.02 -3.76
N LEU A 26 8.06 -12.49 -3.06
CA LEU A 26 7.94 -13.62 -2.14
C LEU A 26 7.07 -13.29 -0.92
N ASP A 27 6.91 -12.01 -0.60
CA ASP A 27 6.12 -11.55 0.52
C ASP A 27 4.63 -11.47 0.16
N ILE A 28 3.85 -12.41 0.70
CA ILE A 28 2.39 -12.48 0.47
C ILE A 28 1.64 -11.20 0.84
N ARG A 29 2.23 -10.36 1.71
CA ARG A 29 1.59 -9.12 2.16
C ARG A 29 1.55 -8.06 1.07
N THR A 30 2.39 -8.17 0.06
CA THR A 30 2.51 -7.20 -1.04
C THR A 30 1.68 -7.59 -2.26
N TRP A 31 0.94 -8.70 -2.20
CA TRP A 31 0.26 -9.26 -3.37
C TRP A 31 -1.01 -8.52 -3.75
N SER A 32 -1.65 -7.83 -2.80
CA SER A 32 -2.82 -7.00 -3.09
C SER A 32 -2.81 -5.73 -2.24
N ILE A 33 -3.64 -4.76 -2.63
CA ILE A 33 -3.82 -3.52 -1.85
C ILE A 33 -4.48 -3.84 -0.51
N ASP A 34 -5.48 -4.72 -0.47
CA ASP A 34 -6.21 -5.04 0.75
C ASP A 34 -5.35 -5.74 1.79
N VAL A 35 -4.55 -6.73 1.38
CA VAL A 35 -3.63 -7.43 2.30
C VAL A 35 -2.57 -6.45 2.82
N GLY A 36 -2.04 -5.59 1.94
CA GLY A 36 -1.12 -4.52 2.32
C GLY A 36 -1.74 -3.54 3.32
N LEU A 37 -3.01 -3.15 3.11
CA LEU A 37 -3.76 -2.27 4.01
C LEU A 37 -3.95 -2.91 5.39
N CYS A 38 -4.36 -4.18 5.44
CA CYS A 38 -4.48 -4.93 6.69
C CYS A 38 -3.16 -4.93 7.46
N PHE A 39 -2.03 -5.17 6.78
CA PHE A 39 -0.71 -5.18 7.39
C PHE A 39 -0.33 -3.80 7.98
N ILE A 40 -0.48 -2.72 7.23
CA ILE A 40 -0.11 -1.37 7.72
C ILE A 40 -1.02 -0.88 8.85
N VAL A 41 -2.27 -1.34 8.89
CA VAL A 41 -3.19 -1.07 10.00
C VAL A 41 -2.71 -1.79 11.25
N ALA A 42 -2.43 -3.09 11.15
CA ALA A 42 -1.95 -3.91 12.27
C ALA A 42 -0.59 -3.43 12.82
N GLU A 43 0.36 -3.10 11.94
CA GLU A 43 1.70 -2.64 12.34
C GLU A 43 1.77 -1.14 12.66
N HIS A 44 0.64 -0.43 12.53
CA HIS A 44 0.56 1.03 12.69
C HIS A 44 1.58 1.78 11.82
N LEU A 45 1.75 1.36 10.58
CA LEU A 45 2.55 2.11 9.59
C LEU A 45 1.75 3.30 9.05
N SER A 46 2.46 4.31 8.53
CA SER A 46 1.89 5.57 8.05
C SER A 46 1.01 5.38 6.82
N GLY A 47 1.38 4.46 5.92
CA GLY A 47 0.65 4.27 4.68
C GLY A 47 1.15 3.13 3.81
N LEU A 48 0.60 3.03 2.60
CA LEU A 48 1.06 2.13 1.55
C LEU A 48 1.42 2.87 0.26
N ALA A 49 2.25 2.24 -0.56
CA ALA A 49 2.53 2.61 -1.93
C ALA A 49 1.97 1.54 -2.86
N ALA A 50 0.95 1.90 -3.66
CA ALA A 50 0.23 1.00 -4.58
C ALA A 50 0.50 1.35 -6.05
N PRO A 51 0.48 0.36 -6.96
CA PRO A 51 0.60 0.61 -8.39
C PRO A 51 -0.59 1.41 -8.92
N ALA A 52 -0.33 2.28 -9.88
CA ALA A 52 -1.34 3.14 -10.48
C ALA A 52 -2.42 2.33 -11.23
N LEU A 53 -2.05 1.22 -11.88
CA LEU A 53 -2.94 0.27 -12.55
C LEU A 53 -4.11 -0.21 -11.69
N ASP A 54 -3.85 -0.65 -10.46
CA ASP A 54 -4.89 -1.11 -9.54
C ASP A 54 -5.82 0.04 -9.11
N ILE A 55 -5.26 1.23 -8.88
CA ILE A 55 -6.03 2.41 -8.47
C ILE A 55 -6.92 2.93 -9.61
N LEU A 56 -6.42 2.91 -10.84
CA LEU A 56 -7.19 3.28 -12.02
C LEU A 56 -8.31 2.28 -12.31
N ALA A 57 -8.05 0.99 -12.11
CA ALA A 57 -9.05 -0.05 -12.24
C ALA A 57 -10.16 0.03 -11.17
N ASN A 58 -9.80 0.37 -9.93
CA ASN A 58 -10.76 0.51 -8.84
C ASN A 58 -10.43 1.70 -7.94
N LYS A 59 -11.18 2.80 -8.13
CA LYS A 59 -11.00 4.04 -7.36
C LYS A 59 -11.43 3.92 -5.91
N ASP A 60 -12.19 2.89 -5.53
CA ASP A 60 -12.63 2.69 -4.15
C ASP A 60 -11.46 2.40 -3.21
N PHE A 61 -10.33 1.89 -3.73
CA PHE A 61 -9.11 1.72 -2.93
C PHE A 61 -8.63 3.04 -2.31
N VAL A 62 -8.73 4.17 -3.03
CA VAL A 62 -8.35 5.48 -2.48
C VAL A 62 -9.23 5.84 -1.29
N LYS A 63 -10.54 5.58 -1.40
CA LYS A 63 -11.50 5.83 -0.32
C LYS A 63 -11.20 4.92 0.88
N HIS A 64 -10.99 3.64 0.63
CA HIS A 64 -10.78 2.64 1.67
C HIS A 64 -9.52 2.91 2.51
N VAL A 65 -8.42 3.31 1.85
CA VAL A 65 -7.17 3.67 2.53
C VAL A 65 -7.33 4.95 3.36
N LYS A 66 -8.04 5.95 2.83
CA LYS A 66 -8.34 7.20 3.54
C LYS A 66 -9.23 6.98 4.77
N GLU A 67 -10.24 6.13 4.67
CA GLU A 67 -11.14 5.79 5.79
C GLU A 67 -10.41 5.12 6.95
N ASN A 68 -9.31 4.41 6.68
CA ASN A 68 -8.42 3.84 7.70
C ASN A 68 -7.38 4.84 8.25
N GLY A 69 -7.44 6.11 7.84
CA GLY A 69 -6.50 7.16 8.27
C GLY A 69 -5.07 6.92 7.79
N LYS A 70 -4.89 6.21 6.67
CA LYS A 70 -3.57 5.86 6.11
C LYS A 70 -3.24 6.73 4.91
N LEU A 71 -1.94 6.92 4.67
CA LEU A 71 -1.44 7.55 3.46
C LEU A 71 -1.45 6.54 2.30
N LEU A 72 -1.80 7.02 1.11
CA LEU A 72 -1.68 6.27 -0.14
C LEU A 72 -0.74 7.03 -1.07
N PHE A 73 0.35 6.37 -1.46
CA PHE A 73 1.22 6.79 -2.54
C PHE A 73 0.94 5.91 -3.75
N ILE A 74 0.94 6.53 -4.92
CA ILE A 74 0.72 5.84 -6.19
C ILE A 74 2.06 5.82 -6.93
N TRP A 75 2.43 4.66 -7.47
CA TRP A 75 3.66 4.48 -8.24
C TRP A 75 3.39 3.77 -9.57
N GLY A 76 4.29 3.91 -10.53
CA GLY A 76 4.12 3.40 -11.90
C GLY A 76 3.64 4.48 -12.86
N ASP A 77 3.77 4.19 -14.15
CA ASP A 77 3.65 5.18 -15.23
C ASP A 77 2.27 5.20 -15.93
N GLU A 78 1.33 4.33 -15.54
CA GLU A 78 -0.02 4.23 -16.17
C GLU A 78 -1.13 4.89 -15.37
#